data_AF-A0A529HMZ8-F1
#
_entry.id   AF-A0A529HMZ8-F1
#
_cell.length_a   1.000
_cell.length_b   1.000
_cell.length_c   1.000
_cell.angle_alpha   90.00
_cell.angle_beta   90.00
_cell.angle_gamma   90.00
#
_symmetry.space_group_name_H-M   'P 1'
#
loop_
_entity.id
_entity.type
_entity.pdbx_description
1 polymer ?
#
loop_
_entity_poly.entity_id
_entity_poly.type
_entity_poly.pdbx_seq_one_letter_code
_entity_poly.pdbx_strand_id
1 'polypeptide(L)'
;YDGKPFDWQVRDQPGVEVTFATSQDAVEGDGGATLRFLDTPIKNTALQQYIELPPGSYRISLVASGRNLKLPKELFWAIRCVDPASEIARLTVPEGTFNRQSLSQEFSVGPAGCPMDMLRLETAAIAESWRFRYIGTLVMHK
;
A
#
# COMPACT_ATOMS: atom_id res chain seq x y z
N TYR A 1 -5.21 0.91 16.83
CA TYR A 1 -4.46 -0.31 16.52
C TYR A 1 -4.52 -1.19 17.74
N ASP A 2 -5.14 -2.36 17.63
CA ASP A 2 -5.53 -3.21 18.77
C ASP A 2 -4.41 -4.20 19.17
N GLY A 3 -3.23 -4.07 18.54
CA GLY A 3 -2.04 -4.87 18.82
C GLY A 3 -2.11 -6.31 18.31
N LYS A 4 -3.08 -6.64 17.45
CA LYS A 4 -3.25 -7.99 16.92
C LYS A 4 -2.24 -8.27 15.80
N PRO A 5 -1.80 -9.52 15.62
CA PRO A 5 -0.81 -9.87 14.59
C PRO A 5 -1.29 -9.56 13.16
N PHE A 6 -2.62 -9.54 12.93
CA PHE A 6 -3.25 -9.21 11.65
C PHE A 6 -3.71 -7.75 11.55
N ASP A 7 -3.41 -6.91 12.53
CA ASP A 7 -3.66 -5.47 12.40
C ASP A 7 -2.67 -4.83 11.44
N TRP A 8 -3.02 -3.66 10.91
CA TRP A 8 -2.09 -2.81 10.18
C TRP A 8 -0.84 -2.53 11.01
N GLN A 9 0.30 -2.87 10.43
CA GLN A 9 1.62 -2.53 10.96
C GLN A 9 2.14 -1.34 10.17
N VAL A 10 2.45 -0.28 10.91
CA VAL A 10 3.01 0.96 10.37
C VAL A 10 4.42 1.10 10.92
N ARG A 11 5.41 0.94 10.05
CA ARG A 11 6.81 1.11 10.41
C ARG A 11 7.23 2.56 10.16
N ASP A 12 8.00 3.13 11.07
CA ASP A 12 8.60 4.43 10.81
C ASP A 12 9.51 4.33 9.58
N GLN A 13 9.17 5.12 8.55
CA GLN A 13 9.93 5.20 7.31
C GLN A 13 10.29 6.68 7.10
N PRO A 14 11.58 7.05 7.19
CA PRO A 14 12.01 8.40 6.86
C PRO A 14 11.48 8.81 5.49
N GLY A 15 10.89 10.01 5.42
CA GLY A 15 10.36 10.53 4.14
C GLY A 15 8.89 10.28 3.86
N VAL A 16 8.21 9.51 4.71
CA VAL A 16 6.76 9.25 4.60
C VAL A 16 6.11 9.47 5.94
N GLU A 17 5.07 10.30 5.96
CA GLU A 17 4.15 10.36 7.09
C GLU A 17 2.90 9.56 6.77
N VAL A 18 2.44 8.77 7.74
CA VAL A 18 1.20 8.00 7.64
C VAL A 18 0.24 8.48 8.71
N THR A 19 -0.97 8.85 8.30
CA THR A 19 -2.06 9.24 9.20
C THR A 19 -3.28 8.43 8.87
N PHE A 20 -4.06 8.05 9.87
CA PHE A 20 -5.30 7.32 9.67
C PHE A 20 -6.43 8.15 10.24
N ALA A 21 -7.44 8.41 9.42
CA ALA A 21 -8.66 9.04 9.87
C ALA A 21 -9.54 7.95 10.48
N THR A 22 -9.59 7.91 11.82
CA THR A 22 -10.58 7.11 12.53
C THR A 22 -11.94 7.81 12.47
N SER A 23 -13.02 7.03 12.48
CA SER A 23 -14.41 7.49 12.24
C SER A 23 -14.95 8.58 13.17
N GLN A 24 -14.20 9.03 14.17
CA GLN A 24 -14.57 10.15 15.05
C GLN A 24 -14.22 11.53 14.46
N ASP A 25 -13.22 11.61 13.57
CA ASP A 25 -12.75 12.86 12.95
C ASP A 25 -13.08 12.96 11.46
N ALA A 26 -13.63 11.89 10.88
CA ALA A 26 -13.95 11.82 9.46
C ALA A 26 -15.36 12.35 9.20
N VAL A 27 -15.50 13.29 8.26
CA VAL A 27 -16.78 13.54 7.59
C VAL A 27 -17.23 12.22 6.96
N GLU A 28 -18.54 11.95 6.94
CA GLU A 28 -19.09 10.70 6.43
C GLU A 28 -18.54 10.37 5.02
N GLY A 29 -17.68 9.35 4.92
CA GLY A 29 -16.97 8.98 3.67
C GLY A 29 -15.45 9.27 3.62
N ASP A 30 -14.87 9.86 4.67
CA ASP A 30 -13.43 10.21 4.81
C ASP A 30 -12.62 9.24 5.70
N GLY A 31 -13.17 8.08 6.05
CA GLY A 31 -12.40 7.04 6.73
C GLY A 31 -11.30 6.50 5.82
N GLY A 32 -10.09 6.24 6.34
CA GLY A 32 -9.00 5.76 5.50
C GLY A 32 -7.58 6.02 6.02
N ALA A 33 -6.61 5.85 5.13
CA ALA A 33 -5.20 6.11 5.38
C ALA A 33 -4.66 7.18 4.42
N THR A 34 -3.92 8.14 4.96
CA THR A 34 -3.24 9.19 4.20
C THR A 34 -1.74 9.00 4.30
N LEU A 35 -1.06 9.01 3.15
CA LEU A 35 0.38 9.02 3.04
C LEU A 35 0.83 10.37 2.48
N ARG A 36 1.78 11.01 3.16
CA ARG A 36 2.42 12.25 2.70
C ARG A 36 3.89 11.99 2.46
N PHE A 37 4.32 12.11 1.21
CA PHE A 37 5.72 11.98 0.81
C PHE A 37 6.45 13.31 0.94
N LEU A 38 7.60 13.28 1.61
CA LEU A 38 8.33 14.47 2.05
C LEU A 38 9.47 14.89 1.11
N ASP A 39 9.36 14.55 -0.18
CA ASP A 39 10.41 14.85 -1.18
C ASP A 39 11.74 14.21 -0.79
N THR A 40 11.73 12.91 -0.52
CA THR A 40 12.94 12.15 -0.19
C THR A 40 12.97 10.82 -0.94
N PRO A 41 14.15 10.19 -1.06
CA PRO A 41 14.24 8.80 -1.51
C PRO A 41 13.54 7.88 -0.51
N ILE A 42 12.82 6.89 -1.03
CA ILE A 42 12.25 5.81 -0.23
C ILE A 42 12.49 4.48 -0.94
N LYS A 43 12.90 3.46 -0.19
CA LYS A 43 13.16 2.11 -0.70
C LYS A 43 12.00 1.16 -0.37
N ASN A 44 11.45 1.30 0.82
CA ASN A 44 10.30 0.56 1.31
C ASN A 44 9.27 1.55 1.83
N THR A 45 8.03 1.11 2.02
CA THR A 45 7.03 1.93 2.71
C THR A 45 6.65 1.33 4.06
N ALA A 46 5.92 2.15 4.81
CA ALA A 46 5.55 1.93 6.20
C ALA A 46 4.41 0.92 6.39
N LEU A 47 3.51 0.74 5.42
CA LEU A 47 2.27 -0.01 5.65
C LEU A 47 2.37 -1.48 5.21
N GLN A 48 2.09 -2.37 6.15
CA GLN A 48 1.92 -3.80 5.88
C GLN A 48 0.87 -4.42 6.78
N GLN A 49 0.32 -5.56 6.36
CA GLN A 49 -0.63 -6.36 7.11
C GLN A 49 -0.43 -7.83 6.75
N TYR A 50 -0.45 -8.73 7.74
CA TYR A 50 -0.58 -10.16 7.47
C TYR A 50 -2.01 -10.48 7.07
N ILE A 51 -2.19 -11.32 6.05
CA ILE A 51 -3.48 -11.80 5.60
C ILE A 51 -3.40 -13.32 5.39
N GLU A 52 -4.55 -13.98 5.31
CA GLU A 52 -4.65 -15.40 5.00
C GLU A 52 -5.60 -15.57 3.82
N LEU A 53 -5.08 -16.05 2.69
CA LEU A 53 -5.86 -16.28 1.49
C LEU A 53 -5.86 -17.78 1.15
N PRO A 54 -7.01 -18.47 1.30
CA PRO A 54 -7.17 -19.82 0.77
C PRO A 54 -6.94 -19.90 -0.75
N PRO A 55 -6.72 -21.11 -1.31
CA PRO A 55 -6.70 -21.28 -2.76
C PRO A 55 -8.00 -20.79 -3.42
N GLY A 56 -7.89 -20.00 -4.48
CA GLY A 56 -9.04 -19.40 -5.15
C GLY A 56 -8.72 -18.19 -6.02
N SER A 57 -9.78 -17.58 -6.56
CA SER A 57 -9.71 -16.35 -7.36
C SER A 57 -10.15 -15.14 -6.54
N TYR A 58 -9.37 -14.07 -6.61
CA TYR A 58 -9.54 -12.88 -5.79
C TYR A 58 -9.36 -11.61 -6.60
N ARG A 59 -9.92 -10.51 -6.06
CA ARG A 59 -9.68 -9.15 -6.53
C ARG A 59 -9.13 -8.32 -5.39
N ILE A 60 -7.97 -7.68 -5.60
CA ILE A 60 -7.54 -6.56 -4.76
C ILE A 60 -8.14 -5.28 -5.33
N SER A 61 -8.69 -4.41 -4.47
CA SER A 61 -9.31 -3.15 -4.88
C SER A 61 -9.02 -2.03 -3.89
N LEU A 62 -8.90 -0.80 -4.41
CA LEU A 62 -8.64 0.41 -3.65
C LEU A 62 -9.38 1.59 -4.30
N VAL A 63 -10.01 2.44 -3.49
CA VAL A 63 -10.44 3.77 -3.94
C VAL A 63 -9.43 4.79 -3.39
N ALA A 64 -8.82 5.59 -4.26
CA ALA A 64 -7.76 6.51 -3.86
C ALA A 64 -7.89 7.90 -4.50
N SER A 65 -7.36 8.90 -3.81
CA SER A 65 -7.08 10.24 -4.36
C SER A 65 -5.59 10.53 -4.28
N GLY A 66 -5.03 11.11 -5.33
CA GLY A 66 -3.65 11.57 -5.39
C GLY A 66 -3.59 13.08 -5.57
N ARG A 67 -2.64 13.74 -4.91
CA ARG A 67 -2.35 15.17 -5.10
C ARG A 67 -0.86 15.35 -5.36
N ASN A 68 -0.53 15.78 -6.57
CA ASN A 68 0.85 16.04 -7.01
C ASN A 68 1.79 14.85 -6.72
N LEU A 69 1.31 13.63 -6.94
CA LEU A 69 2.09 12.41 -6.70
C LEU A 69 3.18 12.27 -7.75
N LYS A 70 4.43 12.22 -7.28
CA LYS A 70 5.61 11.84 -8.08
C LYS A 70 6.20 10.59 -7.45
N LEU A 71 6.22 9.49 -8.21
CA LEU A 71 6.51 8.13 -7.74
C LEU A 71 7.58 7.52 -8.68
N PRO A 72 8.82 8.06 -8.70
CA PRO A 72 9.82 7.79 -9.74
C PRO A 72 10.30 6.33 -9.83
N LYS A 73 9.98 5.50 -8.84
CA LYS A 73 10.18 4.04 -8.84
C LYS A 73 8.91 3.30 -8.48
N GLU A 74 7.77 3.77 -8.99
CA GLU A 74 6.44 3.24 -8.71
C GLU A 74 6.07 3.24 -7.23
N LEU A 75 4.78 3.13 -6.98
CA LEU A 75 4.22 2.81 -5.68
C LEU A 75 3.12 1.78 -5.94
N PHE A 76 3.16 0.64 -5.25
CA PHE A 76 2.19 -0.41 -5.48
C PHE A 76 1.88 -1.18 -4.20
N TRP A 77 0.66 -1.65 -4.09
CA TRP A 77 0.30 -2.69 -3.14
C TRP A 77 0.76 -4.04 -3.71
N ALA A 78 1.50 -4.80 -2.92
CA ALA A 78 1.89 -6.17 -3.23
C ALA A 78 1.24 -7.12 -2.24
N ILE A 79 0.72 -8.24 -2.74
CA ILE A 79 0.43 -9.42 -1.93
C ILE A 79 1.57 -10.39 -2.17
N ARG A 80 2.23 -10.81 -1.08
CA ARG A 80 3.37 -11.72 -1.13
C ARG A 80 3.17 -12.92 -0.24
N CYS A 81 3.67 -14.06 -0.70
CA CYS A 81 3.91 -15.18 0.18
C CYS A 81 5.19 -14.95 0.98
N VAL A 82 5.15 -15.21 2.29
CA VAL A 82 6.31 -15.03 3.17
C VAL A 82 7.34 -16.15 2.98
N ASP A 83 6.89 -17.40 2.82
CA ASP A 83 7.76 -18.57 2.67
C ASP A 83 7.11 -19.65 1.79
N PRO A 84 7.67 -19.98 0.60
CA PRO A 84 8.81 -19.31 -0.03
C PRO A 84 8.44 -17.88 -0.45
N ALA A 85 9.41 -16.96 -0.37
CA ALA A 85 9.19 -15.57 -0.72
C ALA A 85 8.83 -15.39 -2.21
N SER A 86 7.58 -15.00 -2.50
CA SER A 86 7.11 -14.77 -3.88
C SER A 86 6.02 -13.71 -3.94
N GLU A 87 5.94 -12.99 -5.06
CA GLU A 87 4.83 -12.05 -5.34
C GLU A 87 3.63 -12.80 -5.94
N ILE A 88 2.46 -12.61 -5.33
CA ILE A 88 1.18 -13.21 -5.75
C ILE A 88 0.39 -12.22 -6.60
N ALA A 89 0.34 -10.96 -6.17
CA ALA A 89 -0.41 -9.90 -6.85
C ALA A 89 0.23 -8.53 -6.65
N ARG A 90 -0.05 -7.62 -7.58
CA ARG A 90 0.39 -6.23 -7.55
C ARG A 90 -0.73 -5.30 -8.02
N LEU A 91 -0.98 -4.24 -7.26
CA LEU A 91 -1.88 -3.13 -7.64
C LEU A 91 -1.10 -1.81 -7.61
N THR A 92 -0.81 -1.26 -8.79
CA THR A 92 -0.03 -0.03 -8.94
C THR A 92 -0.86 1.21 -8.68
N VAL A 93 -0.30 2.15 -7.90
CA VAL A 93 -0.87 3.48 -7.67
C VAL A 93 -0.39 4.42 -8.77
N PRO A 94 -1.29 5.13 -9.47
CA PRO A 94 -0.91 6.05 -10.53
C PRO A 94 -0.18 7.28 -9.98
N GLU A 95 0.69 7.87 -10.81
CA GLU A 95 1.25 9.20 -10.56
C GLU A 95 0.23 10.31 -10.87
N GLY A 96 0.52 11.52 -10.38
CA GLY A 96 -0.21 12.74 -10.71
C GLY A 96 -1.27 13.13 -9.68
N THR A 97 -2.32 13.79 -10.18
CA THR A 97 -3.43 14.27 -9.36
C THR A 97 -4.72 13.63 -9.88
N PHE A 98 -5.44 12.96 -8.98
CA PHE A 98 -6.68 12.26 -9.28
C PHE A 98 -7.57 12.24 -8.04
N ASN A 99 -8.87 12.06 -8.23
CA ASN A 99 -9.84 12.09 -7.15
C ASN A 99 -10.72 10.85 -7.16
N ARG A 100 -10.75 10.14 -6.02
CA ARG A 100 -11.57 8.93 -5.76
C ARG A 100 -11.58 7.94 -6.92
N GLN A 101 -10.41 7.69 -7.49
CA GLN A 101 -10.23 6.72 -8.56
C GLN A 101 -10.26 5.31 -7.97
N SER A 102 -11.09 4.45 -8.57
CA SER A 102 -11.11 3.02 -8.27
C SER A 102 -9.99 2.31 -9.02
N LEU A 103 -9.19 1.56 -8.28
CA LEU A 103 -8.10 0.73 -8.76
C LEU A 103 -8.41 -0.72 -8.39
N SER A 104 -8.17 -1.67 -9.28
CA SER A 104 -8.33 -3.09 -8.96
C SER A 104 -7.45 -3.98 -9.81
N GLN A 105 -7.10 -5.15 -9.28
CA GLN A 105 -6.37 -6.21 -9.98
C GLN A 105 -6.95 -7.57 -9.58
N GLU A 106 -7.22 -8.41 -10.58
CA GLU A 106 -7.57 -9.83 -10.36
C GLU A 106 -6.30 -10.66 -10.14
N PHE A 107 -6.37 -11.66 -9.28
CA PHE A 107 -5.29 -12.62 -9.07
C PHE A 107 -5.83 -13.97 -8.59
N SER A 108 -4.98 -14.98 -8.57
CA SER A 108 -5.32 -16.32 -8.08
C SER A 108 -4.28 -16.83 -7.09
N VAL A 109 -4.75 -17.48 -6.03
CA VAL A 109 -3.91 -18.25 -5.11
C VAL A 109 -3.99 -19.71 -5.52
N GLY A 110 -2.84 -20.29 -5.85
CA GLY A 110 -2.73 -21.67 -6.32
C GLY A 110 -3.10 -22.71 -5.26
N PRO A 111 -3.24 -24.00 -5.64
CA PRO A 111 -3.69 -25.07 -4.74
C PRO A 111 -2.70 -25.39 -3.61
N ALA A 112 -1.41 -25.10 -3.80
CA ALA A 112 -0.42 -25.20 -2.73
C ALA A 112 -0.65 -24.17 -1.61
N GLY A 113 -1.43 -23.12 -1.89
CA GLY A 113 -1.67 -21.99 -1.00
C GLY A 113 -0.41 -21.17 -0.72
N CYS A 114 -0.56 -20.20 0.18
CA CYS A 114 0.54 -19.63 0.91
C CYS A 114 0.23 -19.74 2.40
N PRO A 115 1.11 -20.33 3.24
CA PRO A 115 0.84 -20.46 4.68
C PRO A 115 0.69 -19.11 5.39
N MET A 116 1.32 -18.07 4.85
CA MET A 116 1.27 -16.73 5.41
C MET A 116 1.48 -15.69 4.32
N ASP A 117 0.41 -14.95 4.01
CA ASP A 117 0.44 -13.86 3.06
C ASP A 117 0.70 -12.52 3.76
N MET A 118 1.31 -11.60 3.03
CA MET A 118 1.53 -10.23 3.46
C MET A 118 1.04 -9.27 2.39
N LEU A 119 0.10 -8.41 2.76
CA LEU A 119 -0.21 -7.20 2.01
C LEU A 119 0.76 -6.10 2.42
N ARG A 120 1.46 -5.50 1.47
CA ARG A 120 2.43 -4.45 1.75
C ARG A 120 2.41 -3.38 0.68
N LEU A 121 2.53 -2.13 1.10
CA LEU A 121 2.78 -1.03 0.18
C LEU A 121 4.28 -0.93 -0.08
N GLU A 122 4.68 -0.85 -1.34
CA GLU A 122 6.06 -0.98 -1.75
C GLU A 122 6.43 -0.03 -2.89
N THR A 123 7.74 0.08 -3.13
CA THR A 123 8.32 0.75 -4.28
C THR A 123 9.21 -0.22 -5.03
N ALA A 124 9.45 0.02 -6.31
CA ALA A 124 10.43 -0.72 -7.11
C ALA A 124 11.86 -0.20 -6.93
N ALA A 125 12.11 0.69 -5.96
CA ALA A 125 13.46 1.19 -5.68
C ALA A 125 14.31 0.09 -5.05
N ILE A 126 15.39 -0.31 -5.72
CA ILE A 126 16.36 -1.29 -5.19
C ILE A 126 17.43 -0.64 -4.31
N ALA A 127 17.59 0.68 -4.42
CA ALA A 127 18.51 1.50 -3.65
C ALA A 127 17.92 2.90 -3.46
N GLU A 128 18.27 3.55 -2.36
CA GLU A 128 17.94 4.96 -2.15
C GLU A 128 18.80 5.82 -3.06
N SER A 129 18.17 6.74 -3.77
CA SER A 129 18.85 7.68 -4.64
C SER A 129 18.13 9.02 -4.60
N TRP A 130 18.87 10.10 -4.42
CA TRP A 130 18.37 11.47 -4.50
C TRP A 130 17.73 11.82 -5.85
N ARG A 131 17.91 10.99 -6.88
CA ARG A 131 17.18 11.11 -8.15
C ARG A 131 15.74 10.59 -8.07
N PHE A 132 15.44 9.69 -7.13
CA PHE A 132 14.16 9.01 -6.99
C PHE A 132 13.42 9.53 -5.75
N ARG A 133 13.12 10.83 -5.75
CA ARG A 133 12.40 11.49 -4.64
C ARG A 133 10.89 11.36 -4.83
N TYR A 134 10.25 10.85 -3.80
CA TYR A 134 8.80 10.68 -3.78
C TYR A 134 8.16 11.95 -3.21
N ILE A 135 7.12 12.45 -3.87
CA ILE A 135 6.46 13.71 -3.52
C ILE A 135 4.94 13.53 -3.60
N GLY A 136 4.22 14.28 -2.77
CA GLY A 136 2.77 14.45 -2.87
C GLY A 136 2.00 13.74 -1.77
N THR A 137 0.69 13.65 -1.94
CA THR A 137 -0.20 13.03 -0.97
C THR A 137 -1.06 11.98 -1.64
N LEU A 138 -1.14 10.79 -1.04
CA LEU A 138 -2.04 9.71 -1.39
C LEU A 138 -3.05 9.54 -0.26
N VAL A 139 -4.34 9.59 -0.59
CA VAL A 139 -5.44 9.27 0.33
C VAL A 139 -6.09 7.99 -0.14
N MET A 140 -6.20 7.01 0.75
CA MET A 140 -6.83 5.72 0.53
C MET A 140 -8.14 5.69 1.30
N HIS A 141 -9.25 5.68 0.58
CA HIS A 141 -10.59 5.78 1.12
C HIS A 141 -11.12 4.41 1.58
N LYS A 142 -11.94 4.41 2.64
CA LYS A 142 -12.68 3.24 3.12
C LYS A 142 -13.86 2.88 2.21
#